data_AF-A0A2S3QFQ0-F1
#
_entry.id   AF-A0A2S3QFQ0-F1
#
_cell.length_a   1.000
_cell.length_b   1.000
_cell.length_c   1.000
_cell.angle_alpha   90.00
_cell.angle_beta   90.00
_cell.angle_gamma   90.00
#
_symmetry.space_group_name_H-M   'P 1'
#
loop_
_entity.id
_entity.type
_entity.pdbx_description
1 polymer ?
#
loop_
_entity_poly.entity_id
_entity_poly.type
_entity_poly.pdbx_seq_one_letter_code
_entity_poly.pdbx_strand_id
1 'polypeptide(L)' 'MKNTSNEVLCPVCQRYTVRYQTLKLTGDVYAICENYPECSYVSRLDNPARDHAAMQPSA' A
#
# COMPACT_ATOMS: atom_id res chain seq x y z
N MET A 1 -25.83 -1.64 13.97
CA MET A 1 -25.13 -0.75 13.02
C MET A 1 -23.68 -1.21 12.98
N LYS A 2 -23.32 -2.05 12.00
CA LYS A 2 -21.93 -2.50 11.82
C LYS A 2 -21.42 -1.77 10.59
N ASN A 3 -20.81 -0.61 10.81
CA ASN A 3 -20.13 0.14 9.76
C ASN A 3 -18.92 -0.67 9.33
N THR A 4 -19.13 -1.52 8.32
CA THR A 4 -18.07 -2.21 7.60
C THR A 4 -17.37 -1.19 6.72
N SER A 5 -16.57 -0.31 7.32
CA SER A 5 -15.66 0.57 6.59
C SER A 5 -14.27 0.03 6.83
N ASN A 6 -13.76 -0.72 5.86
CA ASN A 6 -12.41 -1.30 5.87
C ASN A 6 -11.38 -0.21 5.52
N GLU A 7 -11.42 0.87 6.29
CA GLU A 7 -10.57 2.04 6.13
C GLU A 7 -9.40 1.91 7.11
N VAL A 8 -8.27 1.46 6.59
CA VAL A 8 -7.05 1.28 7.38
C VAL A 8 -6.53 2.68 7.75
N LEU A 9 -6.30 2.93 9.04
CA LEU A 9 -5.66 4.16 9.49
C LEU A 9 -4.16 4.13 9.17
N CYS A 10 -3.62 5.30 8.82
CA CYS A 10 -2.18 5.44 8.60
C CYS A 10 -1.41 5.10 9.87
N PRO A 11 -0.44 4.17 9.83
CA PRO A 11 0.31 3.76 11.02
C PRO A 11 1.28 4.84 11.52
N VAL A 12 1.56 5.87 10.71
CA VAL A 12 2.49 6.95 11.09
C VAL A 12 1.77 8.07 11.85
N CYS A 13 0.69 8.60 11.28
CA CYS A 13 -0.02 9.72 11.91
C CYS A 13 -1.25 9.30 12.71
N GLN A 14 -1.77 8.07 12.49
CA GLN A 14 -2.97 7.49 13.12
C GLN A 14 -4.22 8.40 13.13
N ARG A 15 -4.23 9.43 12.28
CA ARG A 15 -5.29 10.45 12.18
C ARG A 15 -6.09 10.36 10.90
N TYR A 16 -5.44 9.95 9.82
CA TYR A 16 -6.02 9.86 8.49
C TYR A 16 -5.93 8.42 8.00
N THR A 17 -6.79 8.07 7.07
CA THR A 17 -6.82 6.76 6.44
C THR A 17 -5.73 6.65 5.38
N VAL A 18 -5.38 5.42 5.02
CA VAL A 18 -4.52 5.15 3.87
C VAL A 18 -5.36 4.88 2.63
N ARG A 19 -4.98 5.52 1.53
CA ARG A 19 -5.49 5.27 0.19
C ARG A 19 -4.60 4.28 -0.54
N TYR A 20 -5.20 3.38 -1.29
CA TYR A 20 -4.48 2.43 -2.13
C TYR A 20 -4.48 2.92 -3.56
N GLN A 21 -3.29 3.00 -4.16
CA GLN A 21 -3.12 3.43 -5.53
C GLN A 21 -2.35 2.37 -6.30
N THR A 22 -2.97 1.83 -7.35
CA THR A 22 -2.34 0.85 -8.23
C THR A 22 -1.64 1.55 -9.38
N LEU A 23 -0.34 1.32 -9.51
CA LEU A 23 0.41 1.73 -10.68
C LEU A 23 0.06 0.80 -11.84
N LYS A 24 -0.64 1.34 -12.85
CA LYS A 24 -1.03 0.54 -14.02
C LYS A 24 0.16 0.05 -14.85
N LEU A 25 1.31 0.73 -14.79
CA LEU A 25 2.50 0.36 -15.55
C LEU A 25 3.13 -0.94 -15.04
N THR A 26 3.31 -1.08 -13.74
CA THR A 26 3.98 -2.24 -13.11
C THR A 26 2.99 -3.22 -12.49
N GLY A 27 1.77 -2.77 -12.19
CA GLY A 27 0.77 -3.51 -11.42
C GLY A 27 1.00 -3.43 -9.90
N ASP A 28 1.96 -2.63 -9.44
CA ASP A 28 2.25 -2.47 -8.03
C ASP A 28 1.17 -1.65 -7.32
N VAL A 29 0.82 -2.02 -6.10
CA VAL A 29 -0.13 -1.30 -5.26
C VAL A 29 0.64 -0.53 -4.20
N TYR A 30 0.26 0.72 -3.96
CA TYR A 30 0.88 1.59 -2.95
C TYR A 30 -0.17 2.06 -1.95
N ALA A 31 0.10 1.88 -0.67
CA ALA A 31 -0.63 2.54 0.40
C ALA A 31 0.01 3.90 0.69
N ILE A 32 -0.78 4.96 0.57
CA ILE A 32 -0.35 6.34 0.78
C ILE A 32 -1.28 6.97 1.82
N CYS A 33 -0.77 7.80 2.72
CA CYS A 33 -1.65 8.54 3.62
C CYS A 33 -2.52 9.56 2.85
N GLU A 34 -3.80 9.68 3.20
CA GLU A 34 -4.68 10.71 2.63
C GLU A 34 -4.17 12.13 2.90
N ASN A 35 -3.46 12.33 4.01
CA ASN A 35 -2.88 13.62 4.40
C ASN A 35 -1.46 13.85 3.84
N TYR A 36 -1.12 13.28 2.69
CA TYR A 36 0.12 13.60 1.99
C TYR A 36 0.03 15.01 1.37
N PRO A 37 1.03 15.90 1.50
CA PRO A 37 2.43 15.68 1.92
C PRO A 37 2.73 15.83 3.43
N GLU A 38 1.78 16.33 4.24
CA GLU A 38 1.94 16.53 5.69
C GLU A 38 2.29 15.22 6.43
N CYS A 39 1.78 14.09 5.93
CA CYS A 39 2.21 12.75 6.34
C CYS A 39 2.84 12.03 5.14
N SER A 40 4.17 11.91 5.14
CA SER A 40 4.95 11.29 4.06
C SER A 40 4.93 9.74 4.08
N TYR A 41 3.89 9.14 4.67
CA TYR A 41 3.74 7.69 4.70
C TYR A 41 3.36 7.16 3.32
N VAL A 42 4.27 6.37 2.75
CA VAL A 42 4.10 5.64 1.48
C VAL A 42 4.69 4.25 1.68
N SER A 43 3.90 3.21 1.42
CA SER A 43 4.35 1.82 1.49
C SER A 43 3.87 1.07 0.26
N ARG A 44 4.76 0.33 -0.40
CA ARG A 44 4.36 -0.54 -1.50
C ARG A 44 3.77 -1.81 -0.91
N LEU A 45 2.53 -2.12 -1.26
CA LEU A 45 1.93 -3.40 -0.94
C LEU A 45 2.48 -4.43 -1.92
N ASP A 46 3.28 -5.34 -1.40
CA ASP A 46 3.75 -6.49 -2.16
C ASP A 46 2.54 -7.30 -2.64
N ASN A 47 2.27 -7.21 -3.94
CA ASN A 47 1.30 -8.08 -4.58
C ASN A 47 1.97 -9.46 -4.73
N PRO A 48 1.46 -10.53 -4.09
CA PRO A 48 2.11 -11.85 -4.11
C PRO A 48 2.19 -12.48 -5.51
N ALA A 49 1.58 -11.88 -6.54
CA ALA A 49 1.73 -12.31 -7.93
C ALA A 49 3.13 -12.07 -8.53
N ARG A 50 4.02 -11.32 -7.85
CA ARG A 50 5.39 -11.04 -8.34
C ARG A 50 6.51 -11.75 -7.60
N ASP A 51 6.19 -12.50 -6.54
CA ASP A 51 7.21 -13.26 -5.80
C ASP A 51 7.78 -14.45 -6.61
N HIS A 52 7.17 -14.81 -7.74
CA HIS A 52 7.74 -15.81 -8.65
C HIS A 52 8.86 -15.29 -9.58
N ALA A 53 9.31 -14.04 -9.44
CA ALA A 53 10.41 -13.48 -10.23
C ALA A 53 11.64 -13.07 -9.39
N ALA A 54 11.56 -13.11 -8.06
CA ALA A 54 12.69 -12.81 -7.17
C ALA A 54 13.53 -14.05 -6.79
N MET A 55 13.08 -15.26 -7.13
CA MET A 55 13.88 -16.47 -7.01
C MET A 55 14.52 -16.83 -8.36
N GLN A 56 15.51 -16.04 -8.78
CA GLN A 56 16.60 -16.61 -9.58
C GLN A 56 17.66 -17.11 -8.59
N PRO A 57 17.79 -18.42 -8.32
CA PRO A 57 19.10 -18.93 -8.02
C PRO A 57 19.87 -18.89 -9.34
N SER A 58 20.76 -17.91 -9.47
CA SER A 58 21.87 -18.02 -10.40
C SER A 58 22.72 -19.22 -9.97
N ALA A 59 22.69 -20.31 -10.73
CA ALA A 59 23.71 -21.36 -10.75
C ALA A 59 23.59 -22.17 -12.04
#